data_AF-A0A438FUI2-F1
#
_entry.id   AF-A0A438FUI2-F1
#
_cell.length_a   1.000
_cell.length_b   1.000
_cell.length_c   1.000
_cell.angle_alpha   90.00
_cell.angle_beta   90.00
_cell.angle_gamma   90.00
#
_symmetry.space_group_name_H-M   'P 1'
#
loop_
_entity.id
_entity.type
_entity.pdbx_description
1 polymer ?
#
loop_
_entity_poly.entity_id
_entity_poly.type
_entity_poly.pdbx_seq_one_letter_code
_entity_poly.pdbx_strand_id
1 'polypeptide(L)' 'MYLAVSEWAISAVLFRCPSPKEQKPVYYVSRALADVETRYSKMELTALALRSAAQKLRPIFKPTQ' A
#
# COMPACT_ATOMS: atom_id res chain seq x y z
N MET A 1 5.71 6.29 2.20
CA MET A 1 4.53 5.55 1.70
C MET A 1 3.37 5.88 2.62
N TYR A 2 2.17 6.04 2.08
CA TYR A 2 0.95 6.17 2.88
C TYR A 2 0.05 4.96 2.68
N LEU A 3 -0.62 4.54 3.74
CA LEU A 3 -1.62 3.47 3.76
C LEU A 3 -2.96 4.08 4.15
N ALA A 4 -4.01 3.70 3.45
CA ALA A 4 -5.38 4.01 3.81
C ALA A 4 -6.17 2.70 3.92
N VAL A 5 -6.94 2.59 5.00
CA VAL A 5 -7.78 1.45 5.31
C VAL A 5 -9.19 1.98 5.49
N SER A 6 -10.13 1.40 4.74
CA SER A 6 -11.56 1.57 4.94
C SER A 6 -12.20 0.22 5.23
N GLU A 7 -13.50 0.24 5.50
CA GLU A 7 -14.30 -0.95 5.76
C GLU A 7 -14.37 -1.90 4.54
N TRP A 8 -14.16 -1.36 3.33
CA TRP A 8 -14.37 -2.09 2.07
C TRP A 8 -13.12 -2.18 1.20
N ALA A 9 -12.08 -1.40 1.49
CA ALA A 9 -10.89 -1.34 0.66
C ALA A 9 -9.64 -0.96 1.46
N ILE A 10 -8.51 -1.43 0.96
CA ILE A 10 -7.18 -0.99 1.36
C ILE A 10 -6.50 -0.33 0.18
N SER A 11 -5.78 0.75 0.44
CA SER A 11 -4.97 1.42 -0.58
C SER A 11 -3.62 1.87 -0.03
N ALA A 12 -2.65 1.98 -0.92
CA ALA A 12 -1.35 2.51 -0.60
C ALA A 12 -0.85 3.42 -1.73
N VAL A 13 -0.12 4.45 -1.32
CA VAL A 13 0.57 5.35 -2.24
C VAL A 13 2.05 5.37 -1.90
N LEU A 14 2.86 5.04 -2.90
CA LEU A 14 4.31 5.16 -2.81
C LEU A 14 4.71 6.54 -3.32
N PHE A 15 5.61 7.20 -2.59
CA PHE A 15 6.15 8.49 -2.94
C PHE A 15 7.66 8.37 -3.12
N ARG A 16 8.23 9.12 -4.06
CA ARG A 16 9.62 9.56 -3.99
C ARG A 16 9.69 10.85 -3.19
N CYS A 17 10.74 10.99 -2.40
CA CYS A 17 11.00 12.19 -1.61
C CYS A 17 12.34 12.80 -2.06
N PRO A 18 12.36 13.65 -3.10
CA PRO A 18 13.59 14.30 -3.56
C PRO A 18 14.16 15.27 -2.51
N SER A 19 13.29 15.83 -1.66
CA SER A 19 13.65 16.68 -0.53
C SER A 19 12.71 16.43 0.66
N PRO A 20 13.06 16.85 1.88
CA PRO A 20 12.24 16.58 3.08
C PRO A 20 10.82 17.15 3.03
N LYS A 21 10.59 18.21 2.24
CA LYS A 21 9.29 18.88 2.12
C LYS A 21 8.52 18.46 0.86
N GLU A 22 9.10 17.61 0.02
CA GLU A 22 8.52 17.25 -1.26
C GLU A 22 8.22 15.76 -1.32
N GLN A 23 6.97 15.42 -1.60
CA GLN A 23 6.52 14.05 -1.81
C GLN A 23 5.86 13.94 -3.18
N LYS A 24 6.50 13.22 -4.09
CA LYS A 24 5.98 12.97 -5.43
C LYS A 24 5.41 11.55 -5.49
N PRO A 25 4.09 11.35 -5.65
CA PRO A 25 3.53 10.02 -5.78
C PRO A 25 4.09 9.37 -7.05
N VAL A 26 4.59 8.14 -6.91
CA VAL A 26 5.17 7.36 -8.02
C VAL A 26 4.39 6.08 -8.30
N TYR A 27 3.58 5.62 -7.34
CA TYR A 27 2.77 4.43 -7.53
C TYR A 27 1.55 4.43 -6.62
N TYR A 28 0.44 3.92 -7.16
CA TYR A 28 -0.84 3.77 -6.46
C TYR A 28 -1.29 2.32 -6.53
N VAL A 29 -1.76 1.79 -5.40
CA VAL A 29 -2.41 0.49 -5.32
C VAL A 29 -3.69 0.64 -4.51
N SER A 30 -4.76 0.06 -5.02
CA SER A 30 -6.03 -0.13 -4.30
C SER A 30 -6.51 -1.55 -4.52
N ARG A 31 -7.14 -2.11 -3.48
CA ARG A 31 -7.72 -3.45 -3.47
C ARG A 31 -8.98 -3.43 -2.61
N ALA A 32 -10.09 -3.87 -3.19
CA ALA A 32 -11.30 -4.17 -2.43
C ALA A 32 -11.07 -5.39 -1.54
N LEU A 33 -11.63 -5.34 -0.33
CA LEU A 33 -11.58 -6.44 0.64
C LEU A 33 -12.63 -7.49 0.27
N ALA A 34 -12.27 -8.77 0.43
CA ALA A 34 -13.25 -9.84 0.43
C ALA A 34 -14.09 -9.79 1.71
N ASP A 35 -15.30 -10.39 1.72
CA ASP A 35 -16.19 -10.41 2.90
C ASP A 35 -15.51 -10.95 4.17
N VAL A 36 -14.59 -11.90 4.02
CA VAL A 36 -13.82 -12.43 5.15
C VAL A 36 -12.78 -11.44 5.68
N GLU A 37 -12.25 -10.57 4.81
CA GLU A 37 -11.23 -9.59 5.16
C GLU A 37 -11.85 -8.33 5.80
N THR A 38 -13.12 -8.00 5.54
CA THR A 38 -13.81 -6.87 6.20
C THR A 38 -13.97 -7.05 7.71
N ARG A 39 -13.87 -8.30 8.19
CA ARG A 39 -13.97 -8.65 9.61
C ARG A 39 -12.64 -8.54 10.37
N TYR A 40 -11.55 -8.27 9.65
CA TYR A 40 -10.23 -8.09 10.26
C TYR A 40 -10.16 -6.78 11.06
N SER A 41 -9.39 -6.81 12.13
CA SER A 41 -9.08 -5.61 12.90
C SER A 41 -8.31 -4.59 12.05
N LYS A 42 -8.33 -3.32 12.48
CA LYS A 42 -7.58 -2.26 11.79
C LYS A 42 -6.08 -2.57 11.69
N MET A 43 -5.50 -3.24 12.69
CA MET A 43 -4.09 -3.64 12.68
C MET A 43 -3.82 -4.71 11.62
N GLU A 44 -4.67 -5.74 11.54
CA GLU A 44 -4.58 -6.79 10.52
C GLU A 44 -4.77 -6.23 9.11
N LEU A 45 -5.74 -5.33 8.92
CA LEU A 45 -5.95 -4.65 7.64
C LEU A 45 -4.75 -3.77 7.24
N THR A 46 -4.09 -3.14 8.20
CA THR A 46 -2.87 -2.36 7.93
C THR A 46 -1.73 -3.28 7.50
N ALA A 47 -1.54 -4.42 8.17
CA ALA A 47 -0.56 -5.43 7.78
C ALA A 47 -0.88 -6.02 6.39
N LEU A 48 -2.16 -6.27 6.10
CA LEU A 48 -2.64 -6.73 4.79
C LEU A 48 -2.38 -5.68 3.70
N ALA A 49 -2.62 -4.41 3.97
CA ALA A 49 -2.35 -3.30 3.06
C ALA A 49 -0.86 -3.21 2.73
N LEU A 50 0.00 -3.29 3.75
CA LEU A 50 1.44 -3.31 3.58
C LEU A 50 1.91 -4.52 2.75
N ARG A 51 1.44 -5.73 3.08
CA ARG A 51 1.78 -6.96 2.34
C ARG A 51 1.33 -6.88 0.88
N SER A 52 0.10 -6.43 0.64
CA SER A 52 -0.46 -6.30 -0.71
C SER A 52 0.31 -5.26 -1.53
N ALA A 53 0.65 -4.13 -0.93
CA ALA A 53 1.48 -3.11 -1.56
C ALA A 53 2.87 -3.66 -1.89
N ALA A 54 3.55 -4.30 -0.92
CA ALA A 54 4.87 -4.90 -1.14
C ALA A 54 4.85 -5.95 -2.27
N GLN A 55 3.85 -6.83 -2.31
CA GLN A 55 3.70 -7.82 -3.37
C GLN A 55 3.57 -7.19 -4.76
N LYS A 56 2.76 -6.12 -4.88
CA LYS A 56 2.61 -5.37 -6.15
C LYS A 56 3.84 -4.55 -6.51
N LEU A 57 4.62 -4.11 -5.53
CA LEU A 57 5.84 -3.33 -5.73
C LEU A 57 7.08 -4.19 -6.04
N ARG A 58 7.11 -5.47 -5.66
CA ARG A 58 8.22 -6.40 -5.92
C ARG A 58 8.73 -6.38 -7.38
N PRO A 59 7.87 -6.39 -8.42
CA PRO A 59 8.35 -6.35 -9.81
C PRO A 59 8.93 -4.99 -10.23
N ILE A 60 8.54 -3.92 -9.55
CA ILE A 60 8.97 -2.53 -9.85
C ILE A 60 10.36 -2.29 -9.27
N PHE A 61 10.65 -2.88 -8.10
CA PHE A 61 11.96 -2.87 -7.47
C PHE A 61 12.75 -4.12 -7.85
N LYS A 62 13.13 -4.24 -9.13
CA LYS A 62 14.22 -5.15 -9.48
C LYS A 62 15.54 -4.51 -9.05
N PRO A 63 16.46 -5.25 -8.40
CA PRO A 63 17.81 -4.76 -8.22
C PRO A 63 18.39 -4.57 -9.62
N THR A 64 18.70 -3.31 -9.98
CA THR A 64 19.62 -3.02 -11.08
C THR A 64 20.94 -3.73 -10.75
N GLN A 65 21.35 -4.63 -11.64
CA GLN A 65 22.65 -5.28 -11.62
C GLN A 65 23.77 -4.23 -11.78
#